data_AF-A0A975BPI1-F1
#
_entry.id   AF-A0A975BPI1-F1
#
_cell.length_a   1.000
_cell.length_b   1.000
_cell.length_c   1.000
_cell.angle_alpha   90.00
_cell.angle_beta   90.00
_cell.angle_gamma   90.00
#
_symmetry.space_group_name_H-M   'P 1'
#
loop_
_entity.id
_entity.type
_entity.pdbx_description
1 polymer ?
#
loop_
_entity_poly.entity_id
_entity_poly.type
_entity_poly.pdbx_seq_one_letter_code
_entity_poly.pdbx_strand_id
1 'polypeptide(L)'
;MAAAAPVYLSDRFTRLPEHIIGELSGIKNETEGKRPKPFGKRVRAGAKHSFETIVSEMSDEAEKKDPERKKEWAGLADRDRKQIRYLAAEAKKHGVRIIIVCDFIHTPEYLWEAGHAFFCGV
;
A
#
# COMPACT_ATOMS: atom_id res chain seq x y z
N MET A 1 -16.20 2.57 11.50
CA MET A 1 -15.07 2.58 10.55
C MET A 1 -15.46 1.75 9.34
N ALA A 2 -15.21 2.24 8.13
CA ALA A 2 -15.27 1.42 6.92
C ALA A 2 -13.85 1.12 6.47
N ALA A 3 -13.58 -0.12 6.10
CA ALA A 3 -12.28 -0.55 5.60
C ALA A 3 -12.43 -1.11 4.18
N ALA A 4 -11.41 -0.91 3.36
CA ALA A 4 -11.33 -1.45 2.02
C ALA A 4 -9.91 -1.89 1.71
N ALA A 5 -9.75 -3.07 1.12
CA ALA A 5 -8.47 -3.62 0.73
C ALA A 5 -8.55 -4.18 -0.71
N PRO A 6 -7.75 -3.63 -1.65
CA PRO A 6 -7.57 -4.20 -2.97
C PRO A 6 -6.35 -5.15 -3.02
N VAL A 7 -6.45 -6.23 -3.79
CA VAL A 7 -5.31 -7.07 -4.18
C VAL A 7 -5.30 -7.22 -5.69
N TYR A 8 -4.15 -7.03 -6.31
CA TYR A 8 -3.95 -7.07 -7.74
C TYR A 8 -2.53 -7.53 -8.08
N LEU A 9 -2.32 -7.89 -9.35
CA LEU A 9 -1.01 -8.20 -9.90
C LEU A 9 -0.53 -7.01 -10.74
N SER A 10 0.78 -6.79 -10.74
CA SER A 10 1.45 -5.80 -11.58
C SER A 10 2.86 -6.27 -11.88
N ASP A 11 3.37 -5.97 -13.08
CA ASP A 11 4.79 -6.12 -13.35
C ASP A 11 5.59 -5.13 -12.52
N ARG A 12 6.84 -5.48 -12.22
CA ARG A 12 7.79 -4.61 -11.54
C ARG A 12 8.07 -3.38 -12.41
N PHE A 13 8.00 -2.20 -11.81
CA PHE A 13 8.29 -0.95 -12.50
C PHE A 13 9.23 -0.10 -11.65
N THR A 14 10.49 -0.01 -12.07
CA THR A 14 11.51 0.78 -11.38
C THR A 14 11.35 2.25 -11.75
N ARG A 15 11.35 3.12 -10.73
CA ARG A 15 11.33 4.58 -10.90
C ARG A 15 12.56 5.18 -10.23
N LEU A 16 13.05 6.27 -10.80
CA LEU A 16 13.98 7.16 -10.13
C LEU A 16 13.19 8.26 -9.39
N PRO A 17 13.77 8.89 -8.35
CA PRO A 17 13.12 10.00 -7.65
C PRO A 17 12.61 11.10 -8.60
N GLU A 18 13.36 11.40 -9.66
CA GLU A 18 13.02 12.45 -10.65
C GLU A 18 11.77 12.08 -11.46
N HIS A 19 11.51 10.79 -11.68
CA HIS A 19 10.26 10.34 -12.32
C HIS A 19 9.05 10.61 -11.42
N ILE A 20 9.20 10.44 -10.09
CA ILE A 20 8.12 10.71 -9.13
C ILE A 20 7.86 12.21 -9.01
N ILE A 21 8.93 13.01 -8.88
CA ILE A 21 8.83 14.48 -8.77
C ILE A 21 8.23 15.07 -10.05
N GLY A 22 8.68 14.62 -11.23
CA GLY A 22 8.13 15.04 -12.51
C GLY A 22 6.62 14.81 -12.61
N GLU A 23 6.17 13.59 -12.27
CA GLU A 23 4.74 13.26 -12.24
C GLU A 23 3.96 14.16 -11.28
N LEU A 24 4.40 14.31 -10.03
CA LEU A 24 3.72 15.13 -9.02
C LEU A 24 3.67 16.61 -9.40
N SER A 25 4.66 17.09 -10.17
CA SER A 25 4.75 18.48 -10.63
C SER A 25 3.96 18.73 -11.93
N GLY A 26 3.36 17.70 -12.52
CA GLY A 26 2.68 17.78 -13.82
C GLY A 26 3.62 17.93 -15.02
N ILE A 27 4.93 17.80 -14.80
CA ILE A 27 5.96 17.87 -15.84
C ILE A 27 6.13 16.47 -16.42
N LYS A 28 5.60 16.25 -17.63
CA LYS A 28 5.81 14.98 -18.34
C LYS A 28 7.27 14.88 -18.76
N ASN A 29 8.02 14.00 -18.09
CA ASN A 29 9.35 13.62 -18.54
C ASN A 29 9.21 12.60 -19.68
N GLU A 30 9.78 12.89 -20.84
CA GLU A 30 9.77 11.99 -22.01
C GLU A 30 10.49 10.66 -21.75
N THR A 31 11.29 10.58 -20.67
CA THR A 31 11.99 9.37 -20.21
C THR A 31 11.14 8.43 -19.35
N GLU A 32 9.88 8.75 -19.06
CA GLU A 32 9.02 7.85 -18.30
C GLU A 32 8.66 6.60 -19.13
N GLY A 33 9.24 5.46 -18.75
CA GLY A 33 8.78 4.16 -19.24
C GLY A 33 7.27 3.97 -18.99
N LYS A 34 6.58 3.26 -19.90
CA LYS A 34 5.14 3.00 -19.77
C LYS A 34 4.87 2.18 -18.51
N ARG A 35 4.03 2.72 -17.61
CA ARG A 35 3.63 2.01 -16.39
C ARG A 35 2.85 0.73 -16.72
N PRO A 36 3.17 -0.39 -16.06
CA PRO A 36 2.37 -1.58 -16.17
C PRO A 36 0.96 -1.31 -15.64
N LYS A 37 -0.04 -1.82 -16.35
CA LYS A 37 -1.43 -1.74 -15.90
C LYS A 37 -1.68 -2.87 -14.89
N PRO A 38 -2.15 -2.55 -13.67
CA PRO A 38 -2.60 -3.57 -12.74
C PRO A 38 -3.67 -4.47 -13.36
N PHE A 39 -3.61 -5.77 -13.08
CA PHE A 39 -4.57 -6.74 -13.57
C PHE A 39 -5.01 -7.71 -12.48
N GLY A 40 -6.14 -8.39 -12.72
CA GLY A 40 -6.71 -9.34 -11.76
C GLY A 40 -7.12 -8.71 -10.43
N LYS A 41 -7.42 -7.40 -10.40
CA LYS A 41 -7.79 -6.68 -9.19
C LYS A 41 -9.06 -7.26 -8.57
N ARG A 42 -9.00 -7.62 -7.30
CA ARG A 42 -10.17 -7.85 -6.43
C ARG A 42 -10.16 -6.82 -5.31
N VAL A 43 -11.35 -6.41 -4.88
CA VAL A 43 -11.51 -5.44 -3.80
C VAL A 43 -12.52 -6.00 -2.82
N ARG A 44 -12.16 -5.95 -1.54
CA ARG A 44 -13.11 -6.15 -0.44
C ARG A 44 -13.30 -4.84 0.28
N ALA A 45 -14.55 -4.49 0.55
CA ALA A 45 -14.90 -3.31 1.32
C ALA A 45 -16.04 -3.64 2.28
N GLY A 46 -16.01 -3.05 3.48
CA GLY A 46 -17.04 -3.30 4.48
C GLY A 46 -17.06 -2.23 5.56
N ALA A 47 -18.27 -1.81 5.95
CA ALA A 47 -18.50 -0.90 7.07
C ALA A 47 -18.71 -1.63 8.41
N LYS A 48 -19.08 -2.92 8.35
CA LYS A 48 -19.38 -3.75 9.53
C LYS A 48 -18.28 -4.76 9.86
N HIS A 49 -17.40 -5.06 8.90
CA HIS A 49 -16.30 -6.01 9.09
C HIS A 49 -15.09 -5.30 9.68
N SER A 50 -14.37 -5.98 10.58
CA SER A 50 -13.13 -5.42 11.10
C SER A 50 -12.06 -5.40 10.02
N PHE A 51 -11.07 -4.52 10.20
CA PHE A 51 -9.91 -4.44 9.32
C PHE A 51 -9.17 -5.80 9.26
N GLU A 52 -9.09 -6.52 10.39
CA GLU A 52 -8.44 -7.83 10.44
C GLU A 52 -9.11 -8.84 9.50
N THR A 53 -10.44 -8.92 9.52
CA THR A 53 -11.18 -9.83 8.64
C THR A 53 -10.92 -9.49 7.18
N ILE A 54 -10.96 -8.20 6.83
CA ILE A 54 -10.74 -7.76 5.45
C ILE A 54 -9.31 -8.09 4.99
N VAL A 55 -8.29 -7.87 5.83
CA VAL A 55 -6.91 -8.20 5.48
C VAL A 55 -6.67 -9.70 5.37
N SER A 56 -7.27 -10.52 6.25
CA SER A 56 -7.19 -11.98 6.13
C SER A 56 -7.82 -12.46 4.83
N GLU A 57 -9.07 -12.05 4.52
CA GLU A 57 -9.75 -12.45 3.28
C GLU A 57 -8.94 -12.04 2.03
N MET A 58 -8.34 -10.84 2.06
CA MET A 58 -7.53 -10.38 0.94
C MET A 58 -6.16 -11.06 0.86
N SER A 59 -5.60 -11.51 1.98
CA SER A 59 -4.36 -12.33 2.00
C SER A 59 -4.63 -13.72 1.40
N ASP A 60 -5.78 -14.32 1.70
CA ASP A 60 -6.23 -15.57 1.06
C ASP A 60 -6.39 -15.37 -0.47
N GLU A 61 -6.94 -14.22 -0.90
CA GLU A 61 -7.04 -13.89 -2.33
C GLU A 61 -5.68 -13.63 -3.01
N ALA A 62 -4.69 -13.12 -2.27
CA ALA A 62 -3.33 -12.99 -2.77
C ALA A 62 -2.69 -14.36 -2.97
N GLU A 63 -2.88 -15.32 -2.05
CA GLU A 63 -2.38 -16.68 -2.19
C GLU A 63 -2.99 -17.41 -3.39
N LYS A 64 -4.30 -17.26 -3.61
CA LYS A 64 -4.98 -17.82 -4.80
C LYS A 64 -4.41 -17.28 -6.12
N LYS A 65 -3.85 -16.07 -6.12
CA LYS A 65 -3.23 -15.45 -7.30
C LYS A 65 -1.76 -15.83 -7.50
N ASP A 66 -1.15 -16.45 -6.50
CA ASP A 66 0.23 -16.92 -6.52
C ASP A 66 0.36 -18.30 -5.84
N PRO A 67 -0.33 -19.34 -6.35
CA PRO A 67 -0.35 -20.66 -5.70
C PRO A 67 1.04 -21.31 -5.66
N GLU A 68 1.91 -20.96 -6.59
CA GLU A 68 3.29 -21.46 -6.66
C GLU A 68 4.29 -20.60 -5.85
N ARG A 69 3.82 -19.51 -5.22
CA ARG A 69 4.63 -18.60 -4.40
C ARG A 69 5.85 -18.04 -5.12
N LYS A 70 5.68 -17.69 -6.40
CA LYS A 70 6.74 -17.16 -7.27
C LYS A 70 6.75 -15.64 -7.36
N LYS A 71 5.73 -14.97 -6.82
CA LYS A 71 5.60 -13.51 -6.88
C LYS A 71 6.11 -12.89 -5.59
N GLU A 72 6.59 -11.65 -5.70
CA GLU A 72 6.89 -10.84 -4.53
C GLU A 72 5.62 -10.14 -4.06
N TRP A 73 5.35 -10.24 -2.77
CA TRP A 73 4.18 -9.62 -2.18
C TRP A 73 4.57 -8.27 -1.61
N ALA A 74 3.79 -7.24 -1.94
CA ALA A 74 3.90 -5.91 -1.37
C ALA A 74 2.58 -5.52 -0.71
N GLY A 75 2.66 -5.05 0.53
CA GLY A 75 1.51 -4.52 1.27
C GLY A 75 1.68 -3.01 1.47
N LEU A 76 0.71 -2.22 1.01
CA LEU A 76 0.64 -0.80 1.33
C LEU A 76 -0.14 -0.65 2.64
N ALA A 77 0.49 -0.03 3.63
CA ALA A 77 -0.15 0.33 4.89
C ALA A 77 -0.09 1.84 5.07
N ASP A 78 -1.11 2.41 5.71
CA ASP A 78 -0.92 3.69 6.38
C ASP A 78 0.01 3.47 7.60
N ARG A 79 0.43 4.55 8.29
CA ARG A 79 1.35 4.42 9.44
C ARG A 79 0.71 3.73 10.66
N ASP A 80 -0.51 3.20 10.57
CA ASP A 80 -1.13 2.46 11.66
C ASP A 80 -0.35 1.18 11.96
N ARG A 81 0.28 1.19 13.13
CA ARG A 81 1.03 0.04 13.66
C ARG A 81 0.18 -1.22 13.73
N LYS A 82 -1.15 -1.11 13.89
CA LYS A 82 -2.05 -2.27 13.84
C LYS A 82 -2.08 -2.86 12.44
N GLN A 83 -2.21 -2.06 11.39
CA GLN A 83 -2.19 -2.55 10.01
C GLN A 83 -0.88 -3.29 9.69
N ILE A 84 0.26 -2.70 10.05
CA ILE A 84 1.58 -3.31 9.86
C ILE A 84 1.68 -4.65 10.59
N ARG A 85 1.20 -4.71 11.84
CA ARG A 85 1.19 -5.96 12.63
C ARG A 85 0.30 -7.02 12.01
N TYR A 86 -0.87 -6.65 11.48
CA TYR A 86 -1.76 -7.60 10.83
C TYR A 86 -1.18 -8.12 9.51
N LEU A 87 -0.58 -7.26 8.69
CA LEU A 87 0.13 -7.70 7.48
C LEU A 87 1.28 -8.65 7.82
N ALA A 88 2.05 -8.37 8.88
CA ALA A 88 3.12 -9.26 9.34
C ALA A 88 2.59 -10.60 9.88
N ALA A 89 1.45 -10.59 10.56
CA ALA A 89 0.79 -11.80 11.05
C ALA A 89 0.28 -12.68 9.89
N GLU A 90 -0.36 -12.08 8.89
CA GLU A 90 -0.80 -12.81 7.68
C GLU A 90 0.40 -13.32 6.88
N ALA A 91 1.47 -12.53 6.72
CA ALA A 91 2.70 -13.01 6.09
C ALA A 91 3.22 -14.30 6.76
N LYS A 92 3.24 -14.31 8.10
CA LYS A 92 3.65 -15.49 8.87
C LYS A 92 2.68 -16.66 8.69
N LYS A 93 1.37 -16.41 8.73
CA LYS A 93 0.31 -17.42 8.55
C LYS A 93 0.40 -18.10 7.18
N HIS A 94 0.63 -17.33 6.13
CA HIS A 94 0.76 -17.84 4.76
C HIS A 94 2.18 -18.34 4.44
N GLY A 95 3.17 -18.09 5.30
CA GLY A 95 4.56 -18.50 5.07
C GLY A 95 5.19 -17.78 3.87
N VAL A 96 4.85 -16.50 3.70
CA VAL A 96 5.34 -15.64 2.61
C VAL A 96 6.09 -14.44 3.19
N ARG A 97 7.01 -13.87 2.40
CA ARG A 97 7.65 -12.59 2.73
C ARG A 97 6.85 -11.46 2.10
N ILE A 98 6.42 -10.49 2.90
CA ILE A 98 5.76 -9.27 2.42
C ILE A 98 6.70 -8.07 2.59
N ILE A 99 6.84 -7.29 1.52
CA ILE A 99 7.47 -5.97 1.55
C ILE A 99 6.40 -4.96 1.96
N ILE A 100 6.51 -4.40 3.16
CA ILE A 100 5.56 -3.40 3.65
C ILE A 100 6.04 -2.02 3.21
N VAL A 101 5.20 -1.33 2.44
CA VAL A 101 5.41 0.05 2.02
C VAL A 101 4.48 0.92 2.87
N CYS A 102 5.06 1.89 3.57
CA CYS A 102 4.26 2.87 4.31
C CYS A 102 3.87 4.02 3.38
N ASP A 103 2.63 4.47 3.46
CA ASP A 103 2.16 5.61 2.69
C ASP A 103 2.87 6.91 3.12
N PHE A 104 3.54 7.54 2.16
CA PHE A 104 4.22 8.80 2.36
C PHE A 104 3.23 9.96 2.50
N ILE A 105 2.07 9.96 1.84
CA ILE A 105 1.15 11.11 1.79
C ILE A 105 0.63 11.49 3.18
N HIS A 106 0.35 10.51 4.03
CA HIS A 106 -0.07 10.73 5.42
C HIS A 106 1.07 11.25 6.33
N THR A 107 2.33 11.18 5.90
CA THR A 107 3.48 11.59 6.73
C THR A 107 3.61 13.12 6.81
N PRO A 108 3.54 13.89 5.70
CA PRO A 108 3.47 15.35 5.73
C PRO A 108 2.30 15.92 6.52
N GLU A 109 1.12 15.29 6.49
CA GLU A 109 -0.06 15.76 7.26
C GLU A 109 0.24 15.85 8.75
N TYR A 110 0.90 14.82 9.31
CA TYR A 110 1.33 14.84 10.70
C TYR A 110 2.43 15.86 10.99
N LEU A 111 3.38 16.03 10.07
CA LEU A 111 4.44 17.03 10.24
C LEU A 111 3.84 18.44 10.26
N TRP A 112 2.81 18.65 9.45
CA TRP A 112 2.03 19.88 9.40
C TRP A 112 1.25 20.10 10.71
N GLU A 113 0.51 19.10 11.19
CA GLU A 113 -0.18 19.17 12.50
C GLU A 113 0.79 19.43 13.67
N ALA A 114 1.92 18.72 13.71
CA ALA A 114 2.95 18.94 14.71
C ALA A 114 3.54 20.36 14.59
N GLY A 115 3.81 20.81 13.36
CA GLY A 115 4.26 22.17 13.08
C GLY A 115 3.29 23.22 13.62
N HIS A 116 1.99 23.04 13.39
CA HIS A 116 0.96 23.92 13.95
C HIS A 116 0.92 23.87 15.48
N ALA A 117 1.03 22.68 16.09
CA ALA A 117 1.03 22.53 17.54
C ALA A 117 2.23 23.21 18.22
N PHE A 118 3.40 23.23 17.57
CA PHE A 118 4.62 23.82 18.11
C PHE A 118 4.82 25.30 17.72
N PHE A 119 4.29 25.75 16.57
CA PHE A 119 4.65 27.04 15.98
C PHE A 119 3.45 27.92 15.59
N CYS A 120 2.21 27.44 15.69
CA CYS A 120 1.01 28.26 15.45
C CYS A 120 0.21 28.56 16.72
N GLY A 121 0.84 28.46 17.89
CA GLY A 121 0.37 29.15 19.09
C GLY A 121 0.71 30.64 19.04
N VAL A 122 -0.14 31.42 18.33
CA VAL A 122 -0.46 32.82 18.63
C VAL A 122 -1.95 32.88 18.93
#